data_AF-A0A2G5P9Z2-F1
#
_entry.id   AF-A0A2G5P9Z2-F1
#
_cell.length_a   1.000
_cell.length_b   1.000
_cell.length_c   1.000
_cell.angle_alpha   90.00
_cell.angle_beta   90.00
_cell.angle_gamma   90.00
#
_symmetry.space_group_name_H-M   'P 1'
#
loop_
_entity.id
_entity.type
_entity.pdbx_description
1 polymer ?
#
loop_
_entity_poly.entity_id
_entity_poly.type
_entity_poly.pdbx_seq_one_letter_code
_entity_poly.pdbx_strand_id
1 'polypeptide(L)'
;MDIDLAEIAAPRPAEELVDEAAQLLAAACPTGWQHMRAAFSMAGGQQIARGVATTAAGPVGVAVPARVVDLAQQHRGATIGVTGPWFRMLIDLGASGELAVSFDYGDNPIPADELLPSEAYLRDLEQHPRPDVALWLLAYAGNEGQQRRSPAQARQSALAAPRVADGLPVFDLLWSRMAALAALCRGVDHPEGVRLDPAFAVFRSGQDGCTVAKLPGGRAVISGGRGDSALLTAAYRGQTGWPDLYRGAPAWVYDLYLDPRAAAGLLSFCCWWDGHTWYSAERGTADERHGAVPAVWSIESTAEAVTGVLNTVGVALTDRNAYAAANFVRAADAGIVTEATLRQLFVDGVPESFDMAAALAQLDAADVLLPLCRRIPEDVAIRQVIDYCRSGAPGSAGYPLNRLAAVRLEAGWQVFAPVPPGEWATGRTVFLVADDGVVEPTTMAGGPTEVAMAFAARFARRVRNRAERR
;
A
#
# COMPACT_ATOMS: atom_id res chain seq x y z
N MET A 1 37.65 54.24 36.12
CA MET A 1 36.75 53.19 36.61
C MET A 1 36.08 52.65 35.36
N ASP A 2 36.84 51.88 34.60
CA ASP A 2 36.37 51.25 33.36
C ASP A 2 35.75 49.92 33.71
N ILE A 3 34.51 49.74 33.25
CA ILE A 3 33.75 48.51 33.42
C ILE A 3 34.30 47.52 32.39
N ASP A 4 34.77 46.40 32.92
CA ASP A 4 35.26 45.23 32.21
C ASP A 4 34.20 44.76 31.19
N LEU A 5 34.48 44.99 29.91
CA LEU A 5 33.70 44.42 28.81
C LEU A 5 33.96 42.92 28.85
N ALA A 6 32.96 42.19 29.35
CA ALA A 6 32.88 40.74 29.38
C ALA A 6 33.64 40.11 28.20
N GLU A 7 34.68 39.36 28.55
CA GLU A 7 35.38 38.42 27.70
C GLU A 7 34.32 37.50 27.07
N ILE A 8 33.88 37.81 25.84
CA ILE A 8 33.05 36.93 25.04
C ILE A 8 33.96 35.76 24.70
N ALA A 9 33.89 34.71 25.52
CA ALA A 9 34.60 33.46 25.28
C ALA A 9 34.38 33.05 23.82
N ALA A 10 35.49 32.80 23.11
CA ALA A 10 35.44 32.35 21.73
C ALA A 10 34.51 31.12 21.63
N PRO A 11 33.69 31.00 20.58
CA PRO A 11 32.79 29.87 20.43
C PRO A 11 33.60 28.57 20.46
N ARG A 12 33.23 27.65 21.36
CA ARG A 12 33.90 26.35 21.48
C ARG A 12 33.72 25.54 20.19
N PRO A 13 34.74 24.80 19.73
CA PRO A 13 34.60 23.87 18.62
C PRO A 13 33.44 22.90 18.86
N ALA A 14 32.63 22.66 17.82
CA ALA A 14 31.46 21.78 17.91
C ALA A 14 31.84 20.35 18.35
N GLU A 15 33.00 19.85 17.90
CA GLU A 15 33.52 18.53 18.26
C GLU A 15 33.78 18.40 19.77
N GLU A 16 34.33 19.43 20.42
CA GLU A 16 34.58 19.42 21.88
C GLU A 16 33.28 19.34 22.69
N LEU A 17 32.19 19.96 22.19
CA LEU A 17 30.87 19.89 22.83
C LEU A 17 30.31 18.47 22.80
N VAL A 18 30.51 17.77 21.69
CA VAL A 18 30.08 16.38 21.48
C VAL A 18 30.90 15.43 22.35
N ASP A 19 32.21 15.62 22.43
CA ASP A 19 33.08 14.78 23.26
C ASP A 19 32.76 14.92 24.76
N GLU A 20 32.55 16.15 25.25
CA GLU A 20 32.11 16.39 26.64
C GLU A 20 30.74 15.74 26.91
N ALA A 21 29.80 15.85 25.96
CA ALA A 21 28.48 15.24 26.06
C ALA A 21 28.58 13.70 26.12
N ALA A 22 29.40 13.09 25.26
CA ALA A 22 29.61 11.64 25.22
C ALA A 22 30.22 11.11 26.53
N GLN A 23 31.21 11.80 27.10
CA GLN A 23 31.81 11.42 28.38
C GLN A 23 30.80 11.46 29.53
N LEU A 24 29.97 12.50 29.58
CA LEU A 24 28.93 12.63 30.60
C LEU A 24 27.83 11.57 30.45
N LEU A 25 27.45 11.23 29.22
CA LEU A 25 26.50 10.13 28.95
C LEU A 25 27.09 8.78 29.35
N ALA A 26 28.36 8.52 29.05
CA ALA A 26 29.05 7.29 29.46
C ALA A 26 29.07 7.13 30.99
N ALA A 27 29.34 8.22 31.72
CA ALA A 27 29.34 8.23 33.17
C ALA A 27 27.94 8.01 33.79
N ALA A 28 26.88 8.38 33.06
CA ALA A 28 25.49 8.17 33.48
C ALA A 28 24.97 6.75 33.21
N CYS A 29 25.69 5.94 32.41
CA CYS A 29 25.25 4.60 32.06
C CYS A 29 25.39 3.60 33.22
N PRO A 30 24.48 2.62 33.32
CA PRO A 30 24.56 1.59 34.37
C PRO A 30 25.77 0.68 34.18
N THR A 31 26.27 0.09 35.26
CA THR A 31 27.40 -0.87 35.19
C THR A 31 27.10 -2.01 34.22
N GLY A 32 28.08 -2.35 33.37
CA GLY A 32 27.95 -3.44 32.40
C GLY A 32 27.15 -3.09 31.14
N TRP A 33 26.93 -1.79 30.88
CA TRP A 33 26.41 -1.32 29.60
C TRP A 33 27.37 -1.68 28.45
N GLN A 34 26.80 -1.94 27.27
CA GLN A 34 27.53 -2.30 26.05
C GLN A 34 27.44 -1.20 25.00
N HIS A 35 26.26 -0.62 24.85
CA HIS A 35 25.95 0.45 23.91
C HIS A 35 25.00 1.44 24.56
N MET A 36 25.16 2.74 24.30
CA MET A 36 24.30 3.82 24.74
C MET A 36 23.81 4.60 23.51
N ARG A 37 22.51 4.88 23.46
CA ARG A 37 21.90 5.76 22.46
C ARG A 37 21.28 6.96 23.16
N ALA A 38 21.63 8.16 22.73
CA ALA A 38 20.96 9.37 23.16
C ALA A 38 20.37 10.11 21.96
N ALA A 39 19.12 10.55 22.11
CA ALA A 39 18.40 11.34 21.11
C ALA A 39 18.01 12.68 21.73
N PHE A 40 18.29 13.76 21.01
CA PHE A 40 17.96 15.14 21.40
C PHE A 40 17.13 15.77 20.30
N SER A 41 15.89 16.14 20.60
CA SER A 41 15.06 16.93 19.69
C SER A 41 14.95 18.35 20.21
N MET A 42 15.20 19.33 19.36
CA MET A 42 15.17 20.75 19.72
C MET A 42 14.51 21.56 18.60
N ALA A 43 13.63 22.48 18.95
CA ALA A 43 13.01 23.44 18.03
C ALA A 43 12.39 24.59 18.82
N GLY A 44 12.60 25.84 18.39
CA GLY A 44 11.83 26.99 18.90
C GLY A 44 11.90 27.20 20.43
N GLY A 45 13.00 26.78 21.07
CA GLY A 45 13.19 26.83 22.52
C GLY A 45 12.54 25.69 23.31
N GLN A 46 11.94 24.70 22.65
CA GLN A 46 11.48 23.44 23.26
C GLN A 46 12.52 22.34 23.01
N GLN A 47 12.59 21.38 23.94
CA GLN A 47 13.54 20.28 23.86
C GLN A 47 13.03 18.98 24.49
N ILE A 48 13.41 17.85 23.90
CA ILE A 48 13.27 16.50 24.44
C ILE A 48 14.66 15.87 24.42
N ALA A 49 15.04 15.17 25.49
CA ALA A 49 16.27 14.38 25.57
C ALA A 49 15.96 12.99 26.10
N ARG A 50 16.46 11.95 25.43
CA ARG A 50 16.25 10.55 25.81
C ARG A 50 17.54 9.79 25.73
N GLY A 51 17.76 8.90 26.69
CA GLY A 51 18.91 8.02 26.76
C GLY A 51 18.47 6.57 26.99
N VAL A 52 19.05 5.63 26.24
CA VAL A 52 18.82 4.19 26.41
C VAL A 52 20.16 3.47 26.31
N ALA A 53 20.50 2.73 27.36
CA ALA A 53 21.66 1.85 27.37
C ALA A 53 21.24 0.39 27.20
N THR A 54 21.95 -0.35 26.36
CA THR A 54 21.82 -1.80 26.24
C THR A 54 22.75 -2.47 27.23
N THR A 55 22.20 -3.36 28.06
CA THR A 55 22.94 -4.21 29.00
C THR A 55 22.73 -5.68 28.65
N ALA A 56 23.45 -6.59 29.30
CA ALA A 56 23.22 -8.03 29.15
C ALA A 56 21.78 -8.47 29.51
N ALA A 57 21.07 -7.70 30.35
CA ALA A 57 19.69 -7.95 30.74
C ALA A 57 18.65 -7.31 29.79
N GLY A 58 19.09 -6.54 28.79
CA GLY A 58 18.24 -5.80 27.87
C GLY A 58 18.39 -4.28 27.95
N PRO A 59 17.55 -3.52 27.24
CA PRO A 59 17.59 -2.07 27.20
C PRO A 59 17.07 -1.45 28.51
N VAL A 60 17.78 -0.43 29.01
CA VAL A 60 17.46 0.30 30.23
C VAL A 60 17.49 1.80 29.94
N GLY A 61 16.47 2.53 30.40
CA GLY A 61 16.44 3.99 30.28
C GLY A 61 17.54 4.65 31.11
N VAL A 62 18.22 5.63 30.51
CA VAL A 62 19.27 6.43 31.15
C VAL A 62 18.77 7.86 31.29
N ALA A 63 18.82 8.40 32.51
CA ALA A 63 18.52 9.80 32.75
C ALA A 63 19.61 10.66 32.12
N VAL A 64 19.24 11.47 31.12
CA VAL A 64 20.18 12.35 30.43
C VAL A 64 20.53 13.53 31.35
N PRO A 65 21.81 13.73 31.73
CA PRO A 65 22.18 14.84 32.60
C PRO A 65 21.86 16.20 31.95
N ALA A 66 21.39 17.17 32.74
CA ALA A 66 21.01 18.50 32.24
C ALA A 66 22.15 19.18 31.46
N ARG A 67 23.39 19.03 31.95
CA ARG A 67 24.59 19.54 31.27
C ARG A 67 24.75 19.01 29.84
N VAL A 68 24.40 17.75 29.59
CA VAL A 68 24.46 17.17 28.24
C VAL A 68 23.45 17.86 27.32
N VAL A 69 22.28 18.21 27.83
CA VAL A 69 21.28 18.96 27.08
C VAL A 69 21.76 20.39 26.76
N ASP A 70 22.41 21.07 27.72
CA ASP A 70 23.02 22.39 27.50
C ASP A 70 24.13 22.33 26.41
N LEU A 71 24.93 21.27 26.41
CA LEU A 71 25.96 21.05 25.40
C LEU A 71 25.35 20.81 24.01
N ALA A 72 24.29 20.01 23.93
CA ALA A 72 23.54 19.82 22.69
C ALA A 72 22.94 21.14 22.17
N GLN A 73 22.44 22.01 23.05
CA GLN A 73 21.91 23.32 22.67
C GLN A 73 23.01 24.26 22.17
N GLN A 74 24.17 24.30 22.84
CA GLN A 74 25.34 25.06 22.36
C GLN A 74 25.82 24.56 21.01
N HIS A 75 25.87 23.23 20.84
CA HIS A 75 26.25 22.59 19.59
C HIS A 75 25.29 22.99 18.46
N ARG A 76 23.98 22.91 18.71
CA ARG A 76 22.95 23.37 17.76
C ARG A 76 23.21 24.78 17.26
N GLY A 77 23.53 25.71 18.15
CA GLY A 77 23.83 27.10 17.81
C GLY A 77 25.14 27.27 17.05
N ALA A 78 26.17 26.50 17.40
CA ALA A 78 27.47 26.55 16.74
C ALA A 78 27.48 25.95 15.32
N THR A 79 26.58 25.01 15.03
CA THR A 79 26.52 24.30 13.74
C THR A 79 25.44 24.79 12.78
N ILE A 80 24.91 26.00 12.97
CA ILE A 80 23.88 26.55 12.07
C ILE A 80 24.50 26.81 10.70
N GLY A 81 24.08 26.03 9.71
CA GLY A 81 24.47 26.17 8.30
C GLY A 81 23.34 26.70 7.42
N VAL A 82 23.50 26.53 6.11
CA VAL A 82 22.50 26.93 5.08
C VAL A 82 21.20 26.13 5.21
N THR A 83 21.26 24.90 5.73
CA THR A 83 20.10 24.02 6.00
C THR A 83 19.40 24.36 7.32
N GLY A 84 19.83 25.42 8.01
CA GLY A 84 19.36 25.78 9.35
C GLY A 84 19.93 24.87 10.44
N PRO A 85 19.46 24.99 11.70
CA PRO A 85 19.80 24.04 12.74
C PRO A 85 19.18 22.66 12.44
N TRP A 86 19.89 21.59 12.81
CA TRP A 86 19.34 20.23 12.85
C TRP A 86 18.12 20.20 13.78
N PHE A 87 17.09 19.40 13.56
CA PHE A 87 16.00 19.25 14.55
C PHE A 87 16.28 18.17 15.58
N ARG A 88 17.02 17.15 15.18
CA ARG A 88 17.36 16.02 16.03
C ARG A 88 18.84 15.69 15.91
N MET A 89 19.48 15.44 17.06
CA MET A 89 20.84 14.93 17.17
C MET A 89 20.80 13.55 17.81
N LEU A 90 21.49 12.59 17.21
CA LEU A 90 21.63 11.23 17.70
C LEU A 90 23.09 10.97 18.05
N ILE A 91 23.30 10.44 19.25
CA ILE A 91 24.61 10.00 19.74
C ILE A 91 24.52 8.50 20.00
N ASP A 92 25.30 7.73 19.25
CA ASP A 92 25.54 6.30 19.48
C ASP A 92 26.94 6.15 20.09
N LEU A 93 27.02 5.55 21.27
CA LEU A 93 28.26 5.34 22.00
C LEU A 93 28.43 3.87 22.37
N GLY A 94 29.58 3.28 22.05
CA GLY A 94 29.98 1.95 22.51
C GLY A 94 30.81 2.00 23.79
N ALA A 95 30.75 0.94 24.61
CA ALA A 95 31.56 0.84 25.83
C ALA A 95 33.08 0.83 25.56
N SER A 96 33.49 0.55 24.33
CA SER A 96 34.88 0.66 23.84
C SER A 96 35.33 2.10 23.55
N GLY A 97 34.41 3.08 23.57
CA GLY A 97 34.67 4.47 23.21
C GLY A 97 34.36 4.82 21.75
N GLU A 98 33.79 3.90 20.97
CA GLU A 98 33.28 4.19 19.63
C GLU A 98 32.13 5.20 19.71
N LEU A 99 32.29 6.35 19.06
CA LEU A 99 31.32 7.44 19.04
C LEU A 99 30.87 7.71 17.60
N ALA A 100 29.56 7.65 17.37
CA ALA A 100 28.94 8.09 16.13
C ALA A 100 27.88 9.15 16.45
N VAL A 101 27.92 10.26 15.72
CA VAL A 101 26.94 11.34 15.83
C VAL A 101 26.29 11.56 14.48
N SER A 102 24.96 11.67 14.49
CA SER A 102 24.19 11.99 13.29
C SER A 102 23.15 13.06 13.59
N PHE A 103 22.76 13.78 12.53
CA PHE A 103 21.83 14.89 12.59
C PHE A 103 20.69 14.65 11.61
N ASP A 104 19.49 15.01 12.03
CA ASP A 104 18.29 14.97 11.21
C ASP A 104 17.70 16.38 11.15
N TYR A 105 17.55 16.89 9.94
CA TYR A 105 17.07 18.24 9.62
C TYR A 105 15.56 18.26 9.32
N GLY A 106 14.87 17.16 9.62
CA GLY A 106 13.45 16.98 9.37
C GLY A 106 13.16 16.48 7.97
N ASP A 107 14.09 15.76 7.35
CA ASP A 107 13.89 15.14 6.02
C ASP A 107 12.85 14.01 6.11
N ASN A 108 12.77 13.34 7.26
CA ASN A 108 11.80 12.30 7.58
C ASN A 108 11.02 12.63 8.86
N PRO A 109 9.79 12.09 9.01
CA PRO A 109 9.02 12.25 10.24
C PRO A 109 9.81 11.82 11.47
N ILE A 110 9.91 12.73 12.45
CA ILE A 110 10.56 12.45 13.74
C ILE A 110 9.67 11.47 14.53
N PRO A 111 10.25 10.46 15.20
CA PRO A 111 9.50 9.52 16.05
C PRO A 111 8.60 10.23 17.06
N ALA A 112 7.39 9.70 17.29
CA ALA A 112 6.36 10.38 18.08
C ALA A 112 6.79 10.71 19.53
N ASP A 113 7.67 9.90 20.11
CA ASP A 113 8.25 10.07 21.44
C ASP A 113 9.41 11.08 21.49
N GLU A 114 9.82 11.60 20.33
CA GLU A 114 10.86 12.61 20.14
C GLU A 114 10.34 13.84 19.37
N LEU A 115 9.06 13.82 18.96
CA LEU A 115 8.41 14.87 18.21
C LEU A 115 7.94 15.99 19.16
N LEU A 116 8.40 17.21 18.92
CA LEU A 116 8.00 18.39 19.70
C LEU A 116 6.59 18.88 19.28
N PRO A 117 5.93 19.77 20.04
CA PRO A 117 4.70 20.42 19.60
C PRO A 117 4.88 21.19 18.29
N SER A 118 3.83 21.31 17.48
CA SER A 118 3.87 21.97 16.16
C SER A 118 4.35 23.42 16.24
N GLU A 119 3.97 24.16 17.29
CA GLU A 119 4.34 25.56 17.49
C GLU A 119 5.85 25.74 17.71
N ALA A 120 6.54 24.70 18.21
CA ALA A 120 7.99 24.72 18.37
C ALA A 120 8.70 24.74 17.02
N TYR A 121 8.25 23.90 16.09
CA TYR A 121 8.79 23.84 14.74
C TYR A 121 8.44 25.08 13.93
N LEU A 122 7.21 25.59 14.05
CA LEU A 122 6.81 26.84 13.39
C LEU A 122 7.74 27.99 13.80
N ARG A 123 7.95 28.18 15.11
CA ARG A 123 8.85 29.22 15.63
C ARG A 123 10.29 29.03 15.16
N ASP A 124 10.78 27.79 15.12
CA ASP A 124 12.14 27.49 14.65
C ASP A 124 12.31 27.85 13.17
N LEU A 125 11.32 27.53 12.32
CA LEU A 125 11.31 27.86 10.90
C LEU A 125 11.17 29.37 10.63
N GLU A 126 10.46 30.10 11.49
CA GLU A 126 10.40 31.57 11.44
C GLU A 126 11.74 32.22 11.81
N GLN A 127 12.43 31.67 12.83
CA GLN A 127 13.74 32.15 13.28
C GLN A 127 14.88 31.77 12.33
N HIS A 128 14.77 30.60 11.70
CA HIS A 128 15.75 30.05 10.77
C HIS A 128 15.08 29.64 9.44
N PRO A 129 14.67 30.61 8.61
CA PRO A 129 14.06 30.32 7.31
C PRO A 129 15.00 29.52 6.42
N ARG A 130 14.48 28.46 5.78
CA ARG A 130 15.24 27.59 4.87
C ARG A 130 14.41 27.23 3.62
N PRO A 131 15.05 27.06 2.45
CA PRO A 131 14.34 26.85 1.19
C PRO A 131 13.78 25.44 1.04
N ASP A 132 14.36 24.45 1.70
CA ASP A 132 14.06 23.02 1.53
C ASP A 132 13.52 22.42 2.83
N VAL A 133 12.29 22.78 3.17
CA VAL A 133 11.54 22.14 4.28
C VAL A 133 10.72 20.99 3.71
N ALA A 134 10.86 19.79 4.27
CA ALA A 134 10.08 18.63 3.90
C ALA A 134 8.58 18.86 4.14
N LEU A 135 7.74 18.29 3.26
CA LEU A 135 6.31 18.52 3.29
C LEU A 135 5.65 18.05 4.59
N TRP A 136 6.08 16.91 5.16
CA TRP A 136 5.54 16.42 6.43
C TRP A 136 5.71 17.44 7.56
N LEU A 137 6.83 18.17 7.57
CA LEU A 137 7.14 19.15 8.60
C LEU A 137 6.37 20.46 8.38
N LEU A 138 6.23 20.90 7.12
CA LEU A 138 5.34 22.00 6.77
C LEU A 138 3.91 21.72 7.23
N ALA A 139 3.44 20.49 6.98
CA ALA A 139 2.12 20.06 7.40
C ALA A 139 1.99 19.94 8.91
N TYR A 140 2.96 19.33 9.59
CA TYR A 140 2.94 19.22 11.05
C TYR A 140 2.93 20.59 11.74
N ALA A 141 3.69 21.55 11.23
CA ALA A 141 3.77 22.89 11.79
C ALA A 141 2.57 23.78 11.45
N GLY A 142 1.96 23.62 10.27
CA GLY A 142 0.98 24.57 9.70
C GLY A 142 -0.41 24.02 9.34
N ASN A 143 -0.68 22.74 9.58
CA ASN A 143 -2.01 22.16 9.33
C ASN A 143 -3.01 22.60 10.40
N GLU A 144 -4.07 23.28 9.96
CA GLU A 144 -5.18 23.73 10.80
C GLU A 144 -6.46 22.92 10.49
N GLY A 145 -6.32 21.81 9.76
CA GLY A 145 -7.44 20.98 9.31
C GLY A 145 -8.06 21.46 8.01
N GLN A 146 -7.32 22.20 7.17
CA GLN A 146 -7.81 22.75 5.90
C GLN A 146 -8.31 21.65 4.93
N GLN A 147 -7.76 20.45 5.05
CA GLN A 147 -8.08 19.30 4.21
C GLN A 147 -9.13 18.35 4.81
N ARG A 148 -9.67 18.65 5.99
CA ARG A 148 -10.73 17.82 6.59
C ARG A 148 -12.08 18.12 5.95
N ARG A 149 -12.88 17.08 5.79
CA ARG A 149 -14.27 17.14 5.34
C ARG A 149 -15.14 16.30 6.24
N SER A 150 -15.64 16.93 7.31
CA SER A 150 -16.59 16.30 8.22
C SER A 150 -17.91 15.92 7.51
N PRO A 151 -18.68 14.96 8.06
CA PRO A 151 -20.00 14.62 7.51
C PRO A 151 -20.96 15.82 7.42
N ALA A 152 -20.86 16.78 8.36
CA ALA A 152 -21.68 18.00 8.35
C ALA A 152 -21.30 18.91 7.18
N GLN A 153 -20.00 19.16 6.97
CA GLN A 153 -19.50 19.94 5.82
C GLN A 153 -19.87 19.27 4.49
N ALA A 154 -19.76 17.94 4.39
CA ALA A 154 -20.11 17.20 3.19
C ALA A 154 -21.59 17.33 2.81
N ARG A 155 -22.50 17.36 3.79
CA ARG A 155 -23.95 17.58 3.57
C ARG A 155 -24.30 19.02 3.17
N GLN A 156 -23.53 19.99 3.63
CA GLN A 156 -23.77 21.41 3.37
C GLN A 156 -23.13 21.90 2.08
N SER A 157 -22.16 21.16 1.54
CA SER A 157 -21.48 21.50 0.29
C SER A 157 -22.47 21.54 -0.87
N ALA A 158 -22.56 22.69 -1.56
CA ALA A 158 -23.28 22.77 -2.82
C ALA A 158 -22.62 21.83 -3.85
N LEU A 159 -23.43 21.05 -4.56
CA LEU A 159 -22.93 20.15 -5.59
C LEU A 159 -22.48 20.99 -6.80
N ALA A 160 -21.17 21.23 -6.91
CA ALA A 160 -20.54 21.63 -8.16
C ALA A 160 -20.47 20.43 -9.11
N ALA A 161 -20.39 20.68 -10.42
CA ALA A 161 -20.20 19.60 -11.39
C ALA A 161 -18.81 18.96 -11.20
N PRO A 162 -18.73 17.66 -10.88
CA PRO A 162 -17.47 16.97 -10.71
C PRO A 162 -16.81 16.69 -12.08
N ARG A 163 -15.51 16.43 -12.10
CA ARG A 163 -14.78 16.06 -13.33
C ARG A 163 -14.54 14.57 -13.35
N VAL A 164 -14.52 13.96 -14.53
CA VAL A 164 -14.03 12.58 -14.67
C VAL A 164 -12.55 12.55 -14.34
N ALA A 165 -12.15 11.60 -13.52
CA ALA A 165 -10.76 11.38 -13.16
C ALA A 165 -10.11 10.44 -14.19
N ASP A 166 -9.03 10.90 -14.81
CA ASP A 166 -8.31 10.13 -15.81
C ASP A 166 -7.28 9.18 -15.18
N GLY A 167 -7.05 8.05 -15.85
CA GLY A 167 -5.94 7.13 -15.57
C GLY A 167 -6.24 6.02 -14.57
N LEU A 168 -7.24 6.13 -13.70
CA LEU A 168 -7.61 5.04 -12.78
C LEU A 168 -8.35 3.90 -13.52
N PRO A 169 -7.98 2.63 -13.29
CA PRO A 169 -8.80 1.50 -13.73
C PRO A 169 -10.21 1.57 -13.16
N VAL A 170 -11.18 0.92 -13.80
CA VAL A 170 -12.51 0.73 -13.20
C VAL A 170 -12.39 0.06 -11.83
N PHE A 171 -13.29 0.38 -10.91
CA PHE A 171 -13.14 0.04 -9.50
C PHE A 171 -12.84 -1.44 -9.24
N ASP A 172 -13.55 -2.36 -9.91
CA ASP A 172 -13.36 -3.81 -9.72
C ASP A 172 -11.94 -4.28 -10.08
N LEU A 173 -11.36 -3.72 -11.14
CA LEU A 173 -9.97 -4.04 -11.55
C LEU A 173 -8.98 -3.44 -10.55
N LEU A 174 -9.18 -2.17 -10.15
CA LEU A 174 -8.34 -1.53 -9.15
C LEU A 174 -8.35 -2.32 -7.84
N TRP A 175 -9.52 -2.71 -7.34
CA TRP A 175 -9.69 -3.49 -6.12
C TRP A 175 -9.02 -4.86 -6.22
N SER A 176 -9.23 -5.58 -7.32
CA SER A 176 -8.65 -6.92 -7.53
C SER A 176 -7.13 -6.89 -7.60
N ARG A 177 -6.55 -5.86 -8.21
CA ARG A 177 -5.08 -5.67 -8.28
C ARG A 177 -4.49 -5.24 -6.95
N MET A 178 -5.18 -4.40 -6.18
CA MET A 178 -4.81 -4.09 -4.80
C MET A 178 -4.79 -5.37 -3.95
N ALA A 179 -5.80 -6.24 -4.10
CA ALA A 179 -5.85 -7.53 -3.41
C ALA A 179 -4.71 -8.47 -3.81
N ALA A 180 -4.37 -8.54 -5.10
CA ALA A 180 -3.25 -9.32 -5.59
C ALA A 180 -1.91 -8.89 -4.95
N LEU A 181 -1.65 -7.58 -4.86
CA LEU A 181 -0.47 -7.04 -4.18
C LEU A 181 -0.54 -7.27 -2.66
N ALA A 182 -1.70 -7.07 -2.04
CA ALA A 182 -1.90 -7.27 -0.60
C ALA A 182 -1.62 -8.72 -0.17
N ALA A 183 -2.03 -9.69 -1.00
CA ALA A 183 -1.79 -11.10 -0.78
C ALA A 183 -0.29 -11.41 -0.72
N LEU A 184 0.51 -10.86 -1.63
CA LEU A 184 1.95 -11.05 -1.64
C LEU A 184 2.63 -10.33 -0.48
N CYS A 185 2.27 -9.06 -0.23
CA CYS A 185 2.82 -8.30 0.90
C CYS A 185 2.53 -8.98 2.24
N ARG A 186 1.36 -9.60 2.41
CA ARG A 186 1.03 -10.41 3.60
C ARG A 186 1.78 -11.73 3.64
N GLY A 187 1.89 -12.42 2.51
CA GLY A 187 2.63 -13.68 2.44
C GLY A 187 4.10 -13.53 2.84
N VAL A 188 4.73 -12.40 2.54
CA VAL A 188 6.14 -12.13 2.91
C VAL A 188 6.32 -11.32 4.18
N ASP A 189 5.23 -10.93 4.86
CA ASP A 189 5.20 -9.96 5.96
C ASP A 189 5.98 -8.65 5.69
N HIS A 190 5.85 -8.11 4.47
CA HIS A 190 6.57 -6.89 4.07
C HIS A 190 6.07 -5.69 4.89
N PRO A 191 6.91 -4.94 5.62
CA PRO A 191 6.44 -3.85 6.50
C PRO A 191 5.72 -2.75 5.74
N GLU A 192 6.15 -2.48 4.50
CA GLU A 192 5.50 -1.56 3.57
C GLU A 192 4.66 -2.31 2.52
N GLY A 193 3.89 -1.60 1.71
CA GLY A 193 3.09 -2.16 0.63
C GLY A 193 1.60 -2.15 0.92
N VAL A 194 0.86 -3.02 0.22
CA VAL A 194 -0.61 -3.02 0.27
C VAL A 194 -1.10 -3.90 1.42
N ARG A 195 -2.11 -3.42 2.15
CA ARG A 195 -2.88 -4.15 3.16
C ARG A 195 -4.34 -4.04 2.84
N LEU A 196 -5.07 -5.15 2.90
CA LEU A 196 -6.49 -5.17 2.56
C LEU A 196 -7.32 -5.81 3.66
N ASP A 197 -8.49 -5.23 3.87
CA ASP A 197 -9.63 -5.80 4.55
C ASP A 197 -10.88 -5.68 3.63
N PRO A 198 -12.04 -6.24 4.01
CA PRO A 198 -13.23 -6.25 3.13
C PRO A 198 -13.76 -4.86 2.70
N ALA A 199 -13.44 -3.80 3.45
CA ALA A 199 -13.90 -2.44 3.21
C ALA A 199 -12.77 -1.47 2.80
N PHE A 200 -11.52 -1.74 3.16
CA PHE A 200 -10.40 -0.85 2.89
C PHE A 200 -9.20 -1.58 2.28
N ALA A 201 -8.53 -0.91 1.34
CA ALA A 201 -7.20 -1.26 0.90
C ALA A 201 -6.27 -0.06 1.13
N VAL A 202 -5.19 -0.27 1.88
CA VAL A 202 -4.23 0.76 2.27
C VAL A 202 -2.89 0.43 1.66
N PHE A 203 -2.30 1.37 0.92
CA PHE A 203 -0.94 1.28 0.41
C PHE A 203 -0.05 2.30 1.12
N ARG A 204 1.14 1.84 1.54
CA ARG A 204 2.18 2.69 2.14
C ARG A 204 3.53 2.35 1.50
N SER A 205 4.32 3.36 1.18
CA SER A 205 5.69 3.22 0.67
C SER A 205 6.47 4.45 1.10
N GLY A 206 7.26 4.35 2.17
CA GLY A 206 7.85 5.52 2.83
C GLY A 206 6.82 6.61 3.15
N GLN A 207 7.05 7.83 2.64
CA GLN A 207 6.15 8.98 2.83
C GLN A 207 5.01 9.05 1.80
N ASP A 208 4.89 8.08 0.89
CA ASP A 208 3.84 8.00 -0.11
C ASP A 208 2.74 7.01 0.29
N GLY A 209 1.54 7.20 -0.23
CA GLY A 209 0.50 6.17 -0.10
C GLY A 209 -0.92 6.66 -0.34
N CYS A 210 -1.82 5.69 -0.33
CA CYS A 210 -3.25 5.94 -0.52
C CYS A 210 -4.11 4.95 0.27
N THR A 211 -5.37 5.33 0.44
CA THR A 211 -6.43 4.47 0.97
C THR A 211 -7.55 4.40 -0.05
N VAL A 212 -8.00 3.19 -0.33
CA VAL A 212 -9.20 2.88 -1.12
C VAL A 212 -10.26 2.38 -0.16
N ALA A 213 -11.41 3.03 -0.12
CA ALA A 213 -12.59 2.58 0.62
C ALA A 213 -13.62 2.01 -0.37
N LYS A 214 -14.10 0.79 -0.11
CA LYS A 214 -15.24 0.14 -0.76
C LYS A 214 -16.51 0.47 0.03
N LEU A 215 -17.49 1.08 -0.62
CA LEU A 215 -18.73 1.55 0.02
C LEU A 215 -19.96 0.77 -0.48
N PRO A 216 -21.05 0.72 0.31
CA PRO A 216 -22.30 0.14 -0.12
C PRO A 216 -22.84 0.76 -1.41
N GLY A 217 -23.50 -0.06 -2.23
CA GLY A 217 -24.08 0.37 -3.51
C GLY A 217 -23.05 0.47 -4.65
N GLY A 218 -21.94 -0.26 -4.56
CA GLY A 218 -20.91 -0.27 -5.60
C GLY A 218 -20.12 1.03 -5.72
N ARG A 219 -20.11 1.84 -4.65
CA ARG A 219 -19.38 3.11 -4.59
C ARG A 219 -17.99 2.90 -4.03
N ALA A 220 -17.07 3.81 -4.32
CA ALA A 220 -15.74 3.78 -3.72
C ALA A 220 -15.14 5.18 -3.59
N VAL A 221 -14.12 5.30 -2.75
CA VAL A 221 -13.25 6.48 -2.66
C VAL A 221 -11.81 6.00 -2.70
N ILE A 222 -10.96 6.68 -3.47
CA ILE A 222 -9.51 6.56 -3.34
C ILE A 222 -8.94 7.94 -3.04
N SER A 223 -8.10 8.04 -2.03
CA SER A 223 -7.47 9.29 -1.63
C SER A 223 -6.10 9.03 -1.04
N GLY A 224 -5.21 10.01 -1.11
CA GLY A 224 -3.83 9.84 -0.66
C GLY A 224 -2.95 11.03 -1.03
N GLY A 225 -1.65 10.79 -1.04
CA GLY A 225 -0.70 11.78 -1.51
C GLY A 225 0.75 11.32 -1.45
N ARG A 226 1.59 12.14 -2.05
CA ARG A 226 3.05 11.95 -2.06
C ARG A 226 3.70 12.73 -0.91
N GLY A 227 4.80 12.20 -0.39
CA GLY A 227 5.64 12.88 0.59
C GLY A 227 6.34 14.11 0.03
N ASP A 228 6.47 14.22 -1.28
CA ASP A 228 7.12 15.32 -2.00
C ASP A 228 6.15 16.14 -2.87
N SER A 229 4.86 16.16 -2.54
CA SER A 229 3.84 16.87 -3.33
C SER A 229 4.23 18.34 -3.52
N ALA A 230 4.54 18.70 -4.77
CA ALA A 230 4.85 20.07 -5.16
C ALA A 230 3.63 20.99 -4.96
N LEU A 231 2.43 20.46 -5.20
CA LEU A 231 1.16 21.16 -5.00
C LEU A 231 0.98 21.60 -3.55
N LEU A 232 1.16 20.67 -2.60
CA LEU A 232 1.02 20.99 -1.18
C LEU A 232 2.17 21.83 -0.67
N THR A 233 3.39 21.58 -1.12
CA THR A 233 4.56 22.39 -0.77
C THR A 233 4.35 23.87 -1.15
N ALA A 234 3.83 24.13 -2.35
CA ALA A 234 3.49 25.48 -2.79
C ALA A 234 2.36 26.12 -1.95
N ALA A 235 1.33 25.34 -1.61
CA ALA A 235 0.22 25.81 -0.77
C ALA A 235 0.68 26.19 0.66
N TYR A 236 1.47 25.33 1.32
CA TYR A 236 2.03 25.60 2.64
C TYR A 236 2.97 26.81 2.65
N ARG A 237 3.69 27.05 1.56
CA ARG A 237 4.55 28.22 1.39
C ARG A 237 3.78 29.48 0.99
N GLY A 238 2.46 29.42 0.84
CA GLY A 238 1.62 30.54 0.40
C GLY A 238 1.86 30.97 -1.05
N GLN A 239 2.50 30.13 -1.87
CA GLN A 239 2.78 30.40 -3.28
C GLN A 239 1.55 30.14 -4.17
N THR A 240 0.67 29.24 -3.74
CA THR A 240 -0.61 28.94 -4.37
C THR A 240 -1.73 28.92 -3.34
N GLY A 241 -2.98 29.02 -3.79
CA GLY A 241 -4.12 28.69 -2.94
C GLY A 241 -4.15 27.20 -2.59
N TRP A 242 -4.88 26.85 -1.53
CA TRP A 242 -5.11 25.45 -1.17
C TRP A 242 -5.93 24.71 -2.24
N PRO A 243 -5.55 23.46 -2.58
CA PRO A 243 -6.32 22.66 -3.52
C PRO A 243 -7.69 22.30 -2.94
N ASP A 244 -8.73 22.48 -3.74
CA ASP A 244 -10.12 22.14 -3.36
C ASP A 244 -10.41 20.70 -3.78
N LEU A 245 -9.85 19.74 -3.04
CA LEU A 245 -9.87 18.31 -3.38
C LEU A 245 -11.28 17.68 -3.37
N TYR A 246 -12.28 18.40 -2.85
CA TYR A 246 -13.64 17.91 -2.66
C TYR A 246 -14.69 18.67 -3.48
N ARG A 247 -14.27 19.54 -4.41
CA ARG A 247 -15.20 20.24 -5.30
C ARG A 247 -16.08 19.26 -6.08
N GLY A 248 -17.39 19.38 -5.88
CA GLY A 248 -18.38 18.49 -6.52
C GLY A 248 -18.43 17.08 -5.93
N ALA A 249 -17.69 16.80 -4.86
CA ALA A 249 -17.73 15.50 -4.20
C ALA A 249 -19.10 15.29 -3.52
N PRO A 250 -19.73 14.12 -3.68
CA PRO A 250 -20.98 13.78 -3.03
C PRO A 250 -20.93 13.89 -1.50
N ALA A 251 -22.09 14.00 -0.86
CA ALA A 251 -22.22 14.10 0.59
C ALA A 251 -21.72 12.85 1.36
N TRP A 252 -21.51 11.73 0.66
CA TRP A 252 -20.97 10.49 1.23
C TRP A 252 -19.44 10.41 1.18
N VAL A 253 -18.77 11.37 0.54
CA VAL A 253 -17.31 11.50 0.58
C VAL A 253 -16.93 12.38 1.76
N TYR A 254 -16.42 11.81 2.84
CA TYR A 254 -16.05 12.53 4.07
C TYR A 254 -15.00 11.74 4.86
N ASP A 255 -14.42 12.37 5.89
CA ASP A 255 -13.24 11.90 6.66
C ASP A 255 -13.19 10.40 6.99
N LEU A 256 -14.33 9.74 7.23
CA LEU A 256 -14.39 8.32 7.56
C LEU A 256 -13.81 7.40 6.47
N TYR A 257 -13.92 7.82 5.20
CA TYR A 257 -13.51 7.02 4.04
C TYR A 257 -12.26 7.58 3.36
N LEU A 258 -11.67 8.64 3.93
CA LEU A 258 -10.49 9.29 3.38
C LEU A 258 -9.22 8.72 4.01
N ASP A 259 -8.12 8.86 3.29
CA ASP A 259 -6.81 8.55 3.83
C ASP A 259 -6.52 9.46 5.03
N PRO A 260 -5.95 8.93 6.13
CA PRO A 260 -5.59 9.70 7.33
C PRO A 260 -4.75 10.96 7.04
N ARG A 261 -4.05 10.99 5.90
CA ARG A 261 -3.39 12.19 5.37
C ARG A 261 -4.28 13.43 5.31
N ALA A 262 -5.60 13.27 5.13
CA ALA A 262 -6.55 14.39 5.18
C ALA A 262 -6.55 15.11 6.53
N ALA A 263 -6.45 14.36 7.63
CA ALA A 263 -6.34 14.94 8.97
C ALA A 263 -4.93 15.51 9.23
N ALA A 264 -3.90 14.96 8.58
CA ALA A 264 -2.52 15.39 8.71
C ALA A 264 -2.13 16.56 7.78
N GLY A 265 -3.01 17.01 6.88
CA GLY A 265 -2.70 18.06 5.91
C GLY A 265 -1.81 17.59 4.73
N LEU A 266 -1.74 16.27 4.51
CA LEU A 266 -0.87 15.61 3.53
C LEU A 266 -1.62 14.98 2.36
N LEU A 267 -2.91 15.28 2.21
CA LEU A 267 -3.73 14.77 1.12
C LEU A 267 -3.49 15.62 -0.14
N SER A 268 -3.02 15.00 -1.22
CA SER A 268 -2.81 15.70 -2.50
C SER A 268 -3.77 15.28 -3.60
N PHE A 269 -4.54 14.20 -3.40
CA PHE A 269 -5.64 13.83 -4.29
C PHE A 269 -6.81 13.13 -3.57
N CYS A 270 -8.00 13.27 -4.16
CA CYS A 270 -9.20 12.51 -3.80
C CYS A 270 -9.99 12.20 -5.08
N CYS A 271 -10.40 10.95 -5.26
CA CYS A 271 -11.27 10.51 -6.33
C CYS A 271 -12.37 9.62 -5.78
N TRP A 272 -13.56 9.69 -6.37
CA TRP A 272 -14.71 8.91 -5.95
C TRP A 272 -15.38 8.22 -7.13
N TRP A 273 -15.82 7.00 -6.92
CA TRP A 273 -16.51 6.14 -7.88
C TRP A 273 -17.98 6.06 -7.51
N ASP A 274 -18.85 6.37 -8.46
CA ASP A 274 -20.31 6.38 -8.26
C ASP A 274 -21.00 5.05 -8.60
N GLY A 275 -20.26 4.08 -9.13
CA GLY A 275 -20.77 2.84 -9.71
C GLY A 275 -20.37 2.66 -11.17
N HIS A 276 -20.00 3.74 -11.86
CA HIS A 276 -19.72 3.72 -13.30
C HIS A 276 -18.45 4.47 -13.69
N THR A 277 -18.12 5.56 -13.00
CA THR A 277 -17.00 6.41 -13.41
C THR A 277 -16.29 7.01 -12.19
N TRP A 278 -14.97 7.16 -12.31
CA TRP A 278 -14.18 7.88 -11.32
C TRP A 278 -14.32 9.38 -11.55
N TYR A 279 -14.50 10.12 -10.47
CA TYR A 279 -14.56 11.56 -10.48
C TYR A 279 -13.50 12.17 -9.56
N SER A 280 -13.06 13.40 -9.87
CA SER A 280 -12.17 14.20 -9.03
C SER A 280 -12.54 15.69 -9.13
N ALA A 281 -12.04 16.47 -8.17
CA ALA A 281 -12.30 17.89 -8.08
C ALA A 281 -11.40 18.76 -8.98
N GLU A 282 -10.11 18.42 -9.06
CA GLU A 282 -9.07 19.30 -9.62
C GLU A 282 -8.29 18.66 -10.78
N ARG A 283 -7.96 19.46 -11.81
CA ARG A 283 -7.07 19.06 -12.91
C ARG A 283 -5.63 19.01 -12.40
N GLY A 284 -4.81 18.11 -12.95
CA GLY A 284 -3.38 18.03 -12.63
C GLY A 284 -3.03 17.19 -11.40
N THR A 285 -4.02 16.64 -10.69
CA THR A 285 -3.78 15.65 -9.61
C THR A 285 -3.39 14.26 -10.12
N ALA A 286 -3.26 14.09 -11.45
CA ALA A 286 -2.83 12.82 -12.04
C ALA A 286 -1.39 12.47 -11.65
N ASP A 287 -0.49 13.46 -11.60
CA ASP A 287 0.91 13.24 -11.23
C ASP A 287 1.04 12.87 -9.75
N GLU A 288 0.20 13.48 -8.91
CA GLU A 288 0.09 13.15 -7.48
C GLU A 288 -0.28 11.68 -7.25
N ARG A 289 -1.07 11.07 -8.15
CA ARG A 289 -1.47 9.66 -8.04
C ARG A 289 -0.35 8.69 -8.42
N HIS A 290 0.49 8.99 -9.41
CA HIS A 290 1.45 8.01 -9.95
C HIS A 290 2.51 7.55 -8.94
N GLY A 291 2.85 8.38 -7.94
CA GLY A 291 3.74 7.97 -6.84
C GLY A 291 3.00 7.42 -5.61
N ALA A 292 1.77 7.86 -5.38
CA ALA A 292 1.01 7.55 -4.18
C ALA A 292 0.09 6.32 -4.30
N VAL A 293 -0.19 5.86 -5.53
CA VAL A 293 -0.98 4.66 -5.81
C VAL A 293 -0.02 3.59 -6.32
N PRO A 294 -0.10 2.33 -5.82
CA PRO A 294 0.79 1.27 -6.30
C PRO A 294 0.51 0.96 -7.77
N ALA A 295 1.38 0.20 -8.42
CA ALA A 295 1.29 -0.11 -9.85
C ALA A 295 0.09 -1.03 -10.19
N VAL A 296 -1.13 -0.48 -10.15
CA VAL A 296 -2.40 -1.19 -10.41
C VAL A 296 -3.04 -0.79 -11.75
N TRP A 297 -2.33 0.02 -12.54
CA TRP A 297 -2.83 0.69 -13.75
C TRP A 297 -3.13 -0.28 -14.88
N SER A 298 -2.26 -1.27 -15.08
CA SER A 298 -2.41 -2.33 -16.08
C SER A 298 -1.95 -3.68 -15.53
N ILE A 299 -2.30 -4.75 -16.24
CA ILE A 299 -1.84 -6.12 -15.92
C ILE A 299 -0.32 -6.16 -15.85
N GLU A 300 0.34 -5.52 -16.82
CA GLU A 300 1.80 -5.46 -16.96
C GLU A 300 2.44 -4.76 -15.76
N SER A 301 1.98 -3.54 -15.44
CA SER A 301 2.50 -2.77 -14.29
C SER A 301 2.29 -3.49 -12.95
N THR A 302 1.17 -4.20 -12.79
CA THR A 302 0.90 -4.98 -11.58
C THR A 302 1.74 -6.25 -11.53
N ALA A 303 1.96 -6.92 -12.66
CA ALA A 303 2.84 -8.08 -12.74
C ALA A 303 4.29 -7.71 -12.41
N GLU A 304 4.76 -6.55 -12.84
CA GLU A 304 6.07 -6.00 -12.47
C GLU A 304 6.17 -5.70 -10.96
N ALA A 305 5.12 -5.14 -10.35
CA ALA A 305 5.10 -4.96 -8.90
C ALA A 305 5.06 -6.31 -8.14
N VAL A 306 4.33 -7.29 -8.66
CA VAL A 306 4.31 -8.67 -8.13
C VAL A 306 5.72 -9.27 -8.14
N THR A 307 6.44 -9.20 -9.25
CA THR A 307 7.82 -9.72 -9.32
C THR A 307 8.78 -8.93 -8.43
N GLY A 308 8.57 -7.61 -8.29
CA GLY A 308 9.28 -6.77 -7.33
C GLY A 308 9.16 -7.29 -5.89
N VAL A 309 7.94 -7.63 -5.45
CA VAL A 309 7.72 -8.21 -4.11
C VAL A 309 8.38 -9.59 -3.99
N LEU A 310 8.29 -10.46 -5.00
CA LEU A 310 8.96 -11.77 -4.97
C LEU A 310 10.49 -11.64 -4.83
N ASN A 311 11.10 -10.65 -5.47
CA ASN A 311 12.53 -10.40 -5.36
C ASN A 311 12.95 -10.03 -3.93
N THR A 312 12.09 -9.35 -3.16
CA THR A 312 12.39 -8.98 -1.76
C THR A 312 12.59 -10.19 -0.83
N VAL A 313 12.01 -11.35 -1.19
CA VAL A 313 12.16 -12.61 -0.44
C VAL A 313 13.16 -13.58 -1.08
N GLY A 314 14.02 -13.07 -1.96
CA GLY A 314 15.12 -13.84 -2.53
C GLY A 314 14.72 -14.85 -3.60
N VAL A 315 13.53 -14.73 -4.19
CA VAL A 315 13.14 -15.54 -5.35
C VAL A 315 13.97 -15.11 -6.56
N ALA A 316 14.74 -16.03 -7.13
CA ALA A 316 15.47 -15.78 -8.37
C ALA A 316 14.48 -15.60 -9.53
N LEU A 317 14.41 -14.39 -10.06
CA LEU A 317 13.46 -14.06 -11.13
C LEU A 317 13.92 -14.62 -12.47
N THR A 318 12.99 -15.30 -13.17
CA THR A 318 13.14 -15.76 -14.54
C THR A 318 11.96 -15.27 -15.40
N ASP A 319 12.04 -15.42 -16.72
CA ASP A 319 10.94 -15.11 -17.64
C ASP A 319 9.65 -15.88 -17.29
N ARG A 320 9.77 -17.06 -16.68
CA ARG A 320 8.62 -17.85 -16.21
C ARG A 320 7.89 -17.17 -15.06
N ASN A 321 8.60 -16.49 -14.15
CA ASN A 321 7.98 -15.73 -13.06
C ASN A 321 7.21 -14.53 -13.62
N ALA A 322 7.73 -13.84 -14.63
CA ALA A 322 7.02 -12.74 -15.29
C ALA A 322 5.71 -13.21 -15.94
N TYR A 323 5.73 -14.36 -16.64
CA TYR A 323 4.52 -14.95 -17.21
C TYR A 323 3.53 -15.42 -16.13
N ALA A 324 4.02 -16.04 -15.06
CA ALA A 324 3.19 -16.44 -13.92
C ALA A 324 2.54 -15.24 -13.22
N ALA A 325 3.29 -14.14 -13.04
CA ALA A 325 2.78 -12.88 -12.47
C ALA A 325 1.67 -12.28 -13.33
N ALA A 326 1.85 -12.21 -14.65
CA ALA A 326 0.81 -11.73 -15.55
C ALA A 326 -0.46 -12.61 -15.50
N ASN A 327 -0.31 -13.94 -15.45
CA ASN A 327 -1.45 -14.85 -15.31
C ASN A 327 -2.16 -14.72 -13.96
N PHE A 328 -1.39 -14.55 -12.88
CA PHE A 328 -1.92 -14.30 -11.55
C PHE A 328 -2.77 -13.02 -11.52
N VAL A 329 -2.27 -11.92 -12.10
CA VAL A 329 -3.03 -10.67 -12.20
C VAL A 329 -4.27 -10.83 -13.07
N ARG A 330 -4.20 -11.54 -14.20
CA ARG A 330 -5.39 -11.83 -15.02
C ARG A 330 -6.42 -12.67 -14.28
N ALA A 331 -5.98 -13.65 -13.49
CA ALA A 331 -6.87 -14.44 -12.63
C ALA A 331 -7.50 -13.59 -11.53
N ALA A 332 -6.74 -12.61 -10.99
CA ALA A 332 -7.24 -11.65 -10.02
C ALA A 332 -8.30 -10.71 -10.64
N ASP A 333 -8.02 -10.11 -11.79
CA ASP A 333 -8.96 -9.26 -12.55
C ASP A 333 -10.29 -10.00 -12.86
N ALA A 334 -10.22 -11.32 -13.03
CA ALA A 334 -11.38 -12.18 -13.26
C ALA A 334 -12.03 -12.72 -11.97
N GLY A 335 -11.43 -12.48 -10.80
CA GLY A 335 -11.89 -12.98 -9.50
C GLY A 335 -11.92 -14.50 -9.42
N ILE A 336 -10.90 -15.17 -9.94
CA ILE A 336 -10.80 -16.65 -10.01
C ILE A 336 -9.44 -17.17 -9.55
N VAL A 337 -8.76 -16.44 -8.68
CA VAL A 337 -7.46 -16.88 -8.17
C VAL A 337 -7.61 -18.19 -7.41
N THR A 338 -6.67 -19.09 -7.61
CA THR A 338 -6.58 -20.35 -6.87
C THR A 338 -5.22 -20.44 -6.18
N GLU A 339 -5.09 -21.34 -5.20
CA GLU A 339 -3.80 -21.66 -4.60
C GLU A 339 -2.79 -22.13 -5.66
N ALA A 340 -3.25 -22.89 -6.67
CA ALA A 340 -2.39 -23.32 -7.77
C ALA A 340 -1.84 -22.14 -8.57
N THR A 341 -2.68 -21.13 -8.84
CA THR A 341 -2.24 -19.89 -9.52
C THR A 341 -1.19 -19.15 -8.69
N LEU A 342 -1.35 -19.08 -7.36
CA LEU A 342 -0.38 -18.42 -6.50
C LEU A 342 0.94 -19.20 -6.41
N ARG A 343 0.87 -20.54 -6.32
CA ARG A 343 2.06 -21.42 -6.32
C ARG A 343 2.88 -21.30 -7.60
N GLN A 344 2.25 -21.04 -8.74
CA GLN A 344 2.95 -20.86 -10.02
C GLN A 344 3.89 -19.64 -10.04
N LEU A 345 3.70 -18.67 -9.14
CA LEU A 345 4.65 -17.55 -8.99
C LEU A 345 6.04 -18.01 -8.53
N PHE A 346 6.11 -19.16 -7.87
CA PHE A 346 7.32 -19.72 -7.27
C PHE A 346 7.81 -20.91 -8.10
N VAL A 347 8.54 -20.63 -9.17
CA VAL A 347 9.02 -21.64 -10.14
C VAL A 347 9.82 -22.77 -9.48
N ASP A 348 10.63 -22.44 -8.47
CA ASP A 348 11.49 -23.40 -7.75
C ASP A 348 10.86 -23.92 -6.45
N GLY A 349 9.57 -23.65 -6.24
CA GLY A 349 8.84 -24.00 -5.01
C GLY A 349 8.67 -22.81 -4.07
N VAL A 350 7.64 -22.89 -3.23
CA VAL A 350 7.28 -21.82 -2.28
C VAL A 350 8.29 -21.78 -1.14
N PRO A 351 8.95 -20.63 -0.87
CA PRO A 351 9.87 -20.49 0.26
C PRO A 351 9.17 -20.71 1.61
N GLU A 352 9.89 -21.25 2.61
CA GLU A 352 9.35 -21.43 3.97
C GLU A 352 8.95 -20.10 4.64
N SER A 353 9.59 -19.00 4.25
CA SER A 353 9.28 -17.65 4.71
C SER A 353 7.97 -17.09 4.13
N PHE A 354 7.37 -17.74 3.13
CA PHE A 354 6.15 -17.28 2.50
C PHE A 354 4.91 -17.94 3.12
N ASP A 355 4.08 -17.15 3.79
CA ASP A 355 2.80 -17.59 4.34
C ASP A 355 1.71 -17.64 3.26
N MET A 356 1.56 -18.82 2.67
CA MET A 356 0.50 -19.12 1.69
C MET A 356 -0.91 -18.91 2.26
N ALA A 357 -1.14 -19.23 3.54
CA ALA A 357 -2.46 -19.13 4.14
C ALA A 357 -2.86 -17.66 4.34
N ALA A 358 -1.94 -16.82 4.81
CA ALA A 358 -2.16 -15.38 4.93
C ALA A 358 -2.42 -14.72 3.56
N ALA A 359 -1.69 -15.14 2.52
CA ALA A 359 -1.88 -14.65 1.17
C ALA A 359 -3.28 -15.01 0.61
N LEU A 360 -3.71 -16.27 0.78
CA LEU A 360 -5.04 -16.72 0.38
C LEU A 360 -6.15 -15.98 1.15
N ALA A 361 -5.97 -15.76 2.46
CA ALA A 361 -6.94 -15.03 3.27
C ALA A 361 -7.17 -13.59 2.78
N GLN A 362 -6.13 -12.90 2.29
CA GLN A 362 -6.28 -11.57 1.69
C GLN A 362 -7.09 -11.60 0.39
N LEU A 363 -6.85 -12.60 -0.47
CA LEU A 363 -7.59 -12.77 -1.71
C LEU A 363 -9.05 -13.13 -1.45
N ASP A 364 -9.32 -13.91 -0.40
CA ASP A 364 -10.68 -14.27 0.04
C ASP A 364 -11.45 -13.05 0.55
N ALA A 365 -10.83 -12.27 1.44
CA ALA A 365 -11.41 -11.03 1.98
C ALA A 365 -11.77 -9.99 0.90
N ALA A 366 -11.13 -10.07 -0.27
CA ALA A 366 -11.39 -9.21 -1.40
C ALA A 366 -12.40 -9.77 -2.42
N ASP A 367 -12.94 -10.98 -2.21
CA ASP A 367 -13.74 -11.74 -3.17
C ASP A 367 -13.01 -12.04 -4.50
N VAL A 368 -11.69 -12.26 -4.43
CA VAL A 368 -10.85 -12.53 -5.61
C VAL A 368 -10.54 -14.02 -5.79
N LEU A 369 -10.67 -14.83 -4.74
CA LEU A 369 -10.55 -16.29 -4.85
C LEU A 369 -11.71 -16.92 -5.62
N LEU A 370 -11.39 -17.97 -6.38
CA LEU A 370 -12.41 -18.84 -6.97
C LEU A 370 -13.31 -19.39 -5.85
N PRO A 371 -14.63 -19.13 -5.88
CA PRO A 371 -15.52 -19.55 -4.81
C PRO A 371 -15.53 -21.07 -4.62
N LEU A 372 -15.49 -21.50 -3.36
CA LEU A 372 -15.58 -22.91 -3.03
C LEU A 372 -17.01 -23.41 -3.30
N CYS A 373 -17.13 -24.35 -4.24
CA CYS A 373 -18.33 -25.16 -4.44
C CYS A 373 -17.96 -26.64 -4.33
N ARG A 374 -18.93 -27.47 -3.95
CA ARG A 374 -18.75 -28.91 -3.94
C ARG A 374 -18.44 -29.37 -5.36
N ARG A 375 -17.23 -29.89 -5.58
CA ARG A 375 -16.81 -30.43 -6.88
C ARG A 375 -17.72 -31.58 -7.30
N ILE A 376 -18.21 -31.54 -8.53
CA ILE A 376 -18.99 -32.65 -9.08
C ILE A 376 -18.04 -33.76 -9.59
N PRO A 377 -18.38 -35.04 -9.38
CA PRO A 377 -17.65 -36.16 -9.99
C PRO A 377 -17.68 -36.15 -11.52
N GLU A 378 -16.71 -36.82 -12.15
CA GLU A 378 -16.60 -36.93 -13.61
C GLU A 378 -17.86 -37.55 -14.25
N ASP A 379 -18.38 -38.63 -13.65
CA ASP A 379 -19.57 -39.32 -14.14
C ASP A 379 -20.84 -38.45 -14.09
N VAL A 380 -20.91 -37.54 -13.11
CA VAL A 380 -21.99 -36.55 -12.99
C VAL A 380 -21.87 -35.51 -14.09
N ALA A 381 -20.66 -35.01 -14.38
CA ALA A 381 -20.44 -34.04 -15.46
C ALA A 381 -20.81 -34.62 -16.83
N ILE A 382 -20.38 -35.86 -17.11
CA ILE A 382 -20.75 -36.58 -18.34
C ILE A 382 -22.27 -36.76 -18.42
N ARG A 383 -22.92 -37.18 -17.32
CA ARG A 383 -24.38 -37.36 -17.28
C ARG A 383 -25.13 -36.05 -17.55
N GLN A 384 -24.67 -34.93 -16.99
CA GLN A 384 -25.26 -33.62 -17.23
C GLN A 384 -25.20 -33.21 -18.70
N VAL A 385 -24.11 -33.55 -19.42
CA VAL A 385 -24.02 -33.30 -20.87
C VAL A 385 -24.94 -34.23 -21.66
N ILE A 386 -25.06 -35.50 -21.26
CA ILE A 386 -26.01 -36.44 -21.88
C ILE A 386 -27.45 -35.90 -21.73
N ASP A 387 -27.83 -35.45 -20.54
CA ASP A 387 -29.15 -34.92 -20.26
C ASP A 387 -29.40 -33.60 -21.01
N TYR A 388 -28.40 -32.70 -21.03
CA TYR A 388 -28.43 -31.47 -21.81
C TYR A 388 -28.66 -31.76 -23.31
N CYS A 389 -27.93 -32.71 -23.90
CA CYS A 389 -28.08 -33.07 -25.30
C CYS A 389 -29.44 -33.72 -25.60
N ARG A 390 -29.93 -34.58 -24.71
CA ARG A 390 -31.25 -35.23 -24.85
C ARG A 390 -32.41 -34.24 -24.77
N SER A 391 -32.22 -33.11 -24.10
CA SER A 391 -33.22 -32.04 -24.02
C SER A 391 -33.40 -31.24 -25.32
N GLY A 392 -32.60 -31.53 -26.37
CA GLY A 392 -32.67 -30.83 -27.65
C GLY A 392 -31.99 -29.45 -27.63
N ALA A 393 -31.12 -29.20 -26.66
CA ALA A 393 -30.45 -27.92 -26.49
C ALA A 393 -29.42 -27.62 -27.61
N PRO A 394 -29.03 -26.35 -27.83
CA PRO A 394 -28.10 -25.99 -28.90
C PRO A 394 -26.77 -26.75 -28.83
N GLY A 395 -26.27 -27.21 -29.99
CA GLY A 395 -25.01 -27.99 -30.10
C GLY A 395 -25.14 -29.49 -29.84
N SER A 396 -26.35 -30.01 -29.66
CA SER A 396 -26.60 -31.42 -29.30
C SER A 396 -26.86 -32.37 -30.48
N ALA A 397 -27.17 -31.85 -31.67
CA ALA A 397 -27.62 -32.66 -32.80
C ALA A 397 -26.52 -33.62 -33.29
N GLY A 398 -26.78 -34.93 -33.20
CA GLY A 398 -25.86 -35.97 -33.66
C GLY A 398 -24.60 -36.15 -32.81
N TYR A 399 -24.54 -35.58 -31.60
CA TYR A 399 -23.36 -35.68 -30.75
C TYR A 399 -23.16 -37.12 -30.23
N PRO A 400 -21.96 -37.71 -30.30
CA PRO A 400 -21.72 -39.11 -29.93
C PRO A 400 -21.65 -39.29 -28.41
N LEU A 401 -22.82 -39.37 -27.76
CA LEU A 401 -22.98 -39.42 -26.31
C LEU A 401 -22.38 -40.68 -25.64
N ASN A 402 -22.09 -41.74 -26.41
CA ASN A 402 -21.52 -42.99 -25.90
C ASN A 402 -19.99 -42.98 -25.80
N ARG A 403 -19.33 -41.90 -26.23
CA ARG A 403 -17.86 -41.79 -26.26
C ARG A 403 -17.38 -40.51 -25.58
N LEU A 404 -18.12 -39.98 -24.61
CA LEU A 404 -17.73 -38.76 -23.92
C LEU A 404 -16.51 -39.02 -23.02
N ALA A 405 -15.56 -38.09 -23.05
CA ALA A 405 -14.48 -37.97 -22.11
C ALA A 405 -14.57 -36.61 -21.42
N ALA A 406 -14.04 -36.51 -20.21
CA ALA A 406 -14.03 -35.27 -19.44
C ALA A 406 -12.62 -34.94 -18.97
N VAL A 407 -12.27 -33.65 -19.02
CA VAL A 407 -11.02 -33.11 -18.48
C VAL A 407 -11.37 -32.12 -17.39
N ARG A 408 -10.73 -32.24 -16.23
CA ARG A 408 -10.98 -31.38 -15.09
C ARG A 408 -10.49 -29.95 -15.38
N LEU A 409 -11.31 -28.98 -15.03
CA LEU A 409 -11.00 -27.56 -14.97
C LEU A 409 -11.04 -27.07 -13.51
N GLU A 410 -10.52 -25.88 -13.23
CA GLU A 410 -10.58 -25.32 -11.86
C GLU A 410 -12.03 -25.20 -11.36
N ALA A 411 -12.93 -24.66 -12.19
CA ALA A 411 -14.33 -24.40 -11.86
C ALA A 411 -15.33 -25.50 -12.32
N GLY A 412 -14.85 -26.65 -12.80
CA GLY A 412 -15.71 -27.68 -13.35
C GLY A 412 -15.02 -28.67 -14.29
N TRP A 413 -15.66 -29.01 -15.40
CA TRP A 413 -15.21 -30.02 -16.36
C TRP A 413 -15.38 -29.55 -17.80
N GLN A 414 -14.44 -29.92 -18.66
CA GLN A 414 -14.58 -29.86 -20.10
C GLN A 414 -14.95 -31.26 -20.61
N VAL A 415 -16.14 -31.41 -21.17
CA VAL A 415 -16.66 -32.68 -21.68
C VAL A 415 -16.72 -32.63 -23.21
N PHE A 416 -16.13 -33.63 -23.85
CA PHE A 416 -16.04 -33.70 -25.30
C PHE A 416 -16.04 -35.14 -25.81
N ALA A 417 -16.30 -35.31 -27.09
CA ALA A 417 -16.10 -36.58 -27.78
C ALA A 417 -14.68 -36.65 -28.38
N PRO A 418 -13.82 -37.60 -27.97
CA PRO A 418 -12.49 -37.79 -28.54
C PRO A 418 -12.54 -38.03 -30.05
N VAL A 419 -11.47 -37.63 -30.72
CA VAL A 419 -11.30 -37.78 -32.17
C VAL A 419 -10.46 -39.02 -32.42
N PRO A 420 -10.89 -39.96 -33.28
CA PRO A 420 -10.08 -41.09 -33.68
C PRO A 420 -8.74 -40.63 -34.31
N PRO A 421 -7.65 -41.40 -34.14
CA PRO A 421 -6.39 -41.10 -34.81
C PRO A 421 -6.58 -40.97 -36.34
N GLY A 422 -6.12 -39.86 -36.93
CA GLY A 422 -6.21 -39.61 -38.38
C GLY A 422 -7.39 -38.74 -38.83
N GLU A 423 -8.33 -38.40 -37.96
CA GLU A 423 -9.43 -37.47 -38.25
C GLU A 423 -9.12 -36.04 -37.75
N TRP A 424 -9.56 -35.03 -38.50
CA TRP A 424 -9.43 -33.62 -38.13
C TRP A 424 -10.75 -33.12 -37.57
N ALA A 425 -10.74 -32.57 -36.35
CA ALA A 425 -11.96 -32.09 -35.69
C ALA A 425 -12.08 -30.57 -35.77
N THR A 426 -12.51 -30.08 -36.93
CA THR A 426 -12.89 -28.67 -37.10
C THR A 426 -14.36 -28.49 -36.72
N GLY A 427 -14.65 -27.54 -35.83
CA GLY A 427 -16.03 -27.11 -35.51
C GLY A 427 -16.84 -28.02 -34.58
N ARG A 428 -16.24 -29.00 -33.88
CA ARG A 428 -16.98 -29.81 -32.90
C ARG A 428 -17.28 -29.00 -31.63
N THR A 429 -18.52 -29.14 -31.15
CA THR A 429 -18.95 -28.55 -29.87
C THR A 429 -18.23 -29.25 -28.71
N VAL A 430 -17.78 -28.47 -27.74
CA VAL A 430 -17.28 -28.90 -26.44
C VAL A 430 -18.26 -28.38 -25.39
N PHE A 431 -18.49 -29.13 -24.32
CA PHE A 431 -19.37 -28.71 -23.23
C PHE A 431 -18.54 -28.37 -22.00
N LEU A 432 -18.78 -27.20 -21.42
CA LEU A 432 -18.21 -26.81 -20.14
C LEU A 432 -19.26 -27.02 -19.06
N VAL A 433 -18.93 -27.81 -18.04
CA VAL A 433 -19.85 -28.20 -16.98
C VAL A 433 -19.32 -27.68 -15.66
N ALA A 434 -19.99 -26.70 -15.08
CA ALA A 434 -19.55 -26.05 -13.85
C ALA A 434 -19.87 -26.89 -12.62
N ASP A 435 -19.12 -26.72 -11.54
CA ASP A 435 -19.37 -27.43 -10.28
C ASP A 435 -20.74 -27.08 -9.64
N ASP A 436 -21.37 -25.97 -10.06
CA ASP A 436 -22.75 -25.63 -9.71
C ASP A 436 -23.81 -26.30 -10.62
N GLY A 437 -23.38 -27.19 -11.52
CA GLY A 437 -24.22 -28.01 -12.41
C GLY A 437 -24.66 -27.33 -13.71
N VAL A 438 -24.14 -26.13 -14.01
CA VAL A 438 -24.47 -25.41 -15.25
C VAL A 438 -23.68 -25.97 -16.43
N VAL A 439 -24.37 -26.31 -17.52
CA VAL A 439 -23.78 -26.77 -18.78
C VAL A 439 -23.79 -25.65 -19.82
N GLU A 440 -22.64 -25.35 -20.41
CA GLU A 440 -22.45 -24.33 -21.43
C GLU A 440 -21.85 -24.97 -22.70
N PRO A 441 -22.55 -24.98 -23.85
CA PRO A 441 -21.94 -25.40 -25.11
C PRO A 441 -20.99 -24.32 -25.63
N THR A 442 -19.84 -24.73 -26.12
CA THR A 442 -18.87 -23.84 -26.75
C THR A 442 -18.32 -24.47 -28.03
N THR A 443 -18.25 -23.68 -29.09
CA THR A 443 -17.37 -23.95 -30.24
C THR A 443 -16.06 -23.24 -29.90
N MET A 444 -14.95 -23.98 -29.77
CA MET A 444 -13.63 -23.45 -29.37
C MET A 444 -13.12 -22.36 -30.33
N ALA A 445 -13.67 -21.16 -30.25
CA ALA A 445 -13.24 -19.95 -30.96
C ALA A 445 -12.40 -19.14 -29.98
N GLY A 446 -11.18 -19.62 -29.71
CA GLY A 446 -10.27 -19.04 -28.72
C GLY A 446 -9.24 -20.07 -28.24
N GLY A 447 -8.17 -19.59 -27.59
CA GLY A 447 -7.19 -20.47 -26.96
C GLY A 447 -7.81 -21.24 -25.78
N PRO A 448 -7.41 -22.50 -25.50
CA PRO A 448 -7.97 -23.30 -24.39
C PRO A 448 -7.96 -22.59 -23.02
N THR A 449 -6.89 -21.84 -22.74
CA THR A 449 -6.73 -21.08 -21.48
C THR A 449 -7.77 -19.96 -21.34
N GLU A 450 -8.03 -19.22 -22.42
CA GLU A 450 -8.97 -18.10 -22.42
C GLU A 450 -10.41 -18.58 -22.19
N VAL A 451 -10.78 -19.68 -22.84
CA VAL A 451 -12.09 -20.33 -22.67
C VAL A 451 -12.28 -20.79 -21.22
N ALA A 452 -11.28 -21.44 -20.63
CA ALA A 452 -11.32 -21.90 -19.25
C ALA A 452 -11.43 -20.74 -18.24
N MET A 453 -10.69 -19.65 -18.42
CA MET A 453 -10.77 -18.46 -17.57
C MET A 453 -12.14 -17.79 -17.65
N ALA A 454 -12.66 -17.58 -18.86
CA ALA A 454 -13.97 -16.95 -19.05
C ALA A 454 -15.09 -17.79 -18.42
N PHE A 455 -14.98 -19.12 -18.49
CA PHE A 455 -15.89 -20.06 -17.83
C PHE A 455 -15.81 -19.98 -16.30
N ALA A 456 -14.60 -20.00 -15.73
CA ALA A 456 -14.41 -19.87 -14.29
C ALA A 456 -14.95 -18.53 -13.76
N ALA A 457 -14.74 -17.43 -14.49
CA ALA A 457 -15.24 -16.10 -14.11
C ALA A 457 -16.77 -16.05 -14.09
N ARG A 458 -17.43 -16.67 -15.08
CA ARG A 458 -18.90 -16.80 -15.09
C ARG A 458 -19.40 -17.64 -13.91
N PHE A 459 -18.76 -18.76 -13.61
CA PHE A 459 -19.06 -19.57 -12.44
C PHE A 459 -18.93 -18.77 -11.13
N ALA A 460 -17.78 -18.10 -10.92
CA ALA A 460 -17.53 -17.32 -9.71
C ALA A 460 -18.60 -16.25 -9.47
N ARG A 461 -18.93 -15.48 -10.51
CA ARG A 461 -20.00 -14.47 -10.47
C ARG A 461 -21.36 -15.07 -10.10
N ARG A 462 -21.72 -16.23 -10.65
CA ARG A 462 -22.99 -16.90 -10.31
C ARG A 462 -23.03 -17.33 -8.84
N VAL A 463 -21.95 -17.89 -8.32
CA VAL A 463 -21.88 -18.36 -6.93
C VAL A 463 -21.99 -17.18 -5.96
N ARG A 464 -21.25 -16.10 -6.20
CA ARG A 464 -21.31 -14.88 -5.36
C ARG A 464 -22.69 -14.24 -5.36
N ASN A 465 -23.30 -14.06 -6.54
CA ASN A 465 -24.65 -13.50 -6.64
C ASN A 465 -25.73 -14.36 -5.95
N ARG A 466 -25.52 -15.67 -5.82
CA ARG A 466 -26.42 -16.55 -5.05
C ARG A 466 -26.23 -16.39 -3.55
N ALA A 467 -25.00 -16.14 -3.10
CA ALA A 467 -24.70 -15.90 -1.69
C ALA A 467 -25.31 -14.57 -1.21
N GLU A 468 -25.23 -13.50 -2.02
CA GLU A 468 -25.79 -12.18 -1.68
C GLU A 468 -27.33 -12.14 -1.61
N ARG A 469 -28.02 -13.14 -2.19
CA ARG A 469 -29.48 -13.23 -2.20
C ARG A 469 -30.06 -14.08 -1.06
N ARG A 470 -29.20 -14.73 -0.27
CA ARG A 470 -29.58 -15.51 0.91
C ARG A 470 -29.35 -14.67 2.15
#